data_AF-A0A7G9Y5D5-F1
#
_entry.id   AF-A0A7G9Y5D5-F1
#
_cell.length_a   1.000
_cell.length_b   1.000
_cell.length_c   1.000
_cell.angle_alpha   90.00
_cell.angle_beta   90.00
_cell.angle_gamma   90.00
#
_symmetry.space_group_name_H-M   'P 1'
#
loop_
_entity.id
_entity.type
_entity.pdbx_description
1 polymer ?
#
loop_
_entity_poly.entity_id
_entity_poly.type
_entity_poly.pdbx_seq_one_letter_code
_entity_poly.pdbx_strand_id
1 'polypeptide(L)' 'MTLIRPAVESDERSVYDLITMLMGFSIDWGAFHDVFARNLHSESVLYYVAESEGVAVGFGSLHI' A
#
# COMPACT_ATOMS: atom_id res chain seq x y z
N MET A 1 -7.18 9.30 -15.36
CA MET A 1 -6.95 7.91 -15.82
C MET A 1 -6.32 7.18 -14.66
N THR A 2 -6.89 6.06 -14.22
CA THR A 2 -6.34 5.31 -13.08
C THR A 2 -5.39 4.24 -13.61
N LEU A 3 -4.16 4.21 -13.09
CA LEU A 3 -3.15 3.21 -13.42
C LEU A 3 -3.01 2.24 -12.24
N ILE A 4 -3.03 0.94 -12.52
CA ILE A 4 -2.67 -0.09 -11.53
C ILE A 4 -1.24 -0.51 -11.82
N ARG A 5 -0.36 -0.37 -10.83
CA ARG A 5 1.07 -0.69 -10.93
C ARG A 5 1.57 -1.40 -9.67
N PRO A 6 2.68 -2.16 -9.75
CA PRO A 6 3.34 -2.67 -8.56
C PRO A 6 3.62 -1.53 -7.57
N ALA A 7 3.47 -1.83 -6.28
CA ALA A 7 3.86 -0.93 -5.21
C ALA A 7 5.39 -0.76 -5.20
N VAL A 8 5.84 0.39 -4.73
CA VAL A 8 7.25 0.71 -4.47
C VAL A 8 7.39 1.29 -3.07
N GLU A 9 8.62 1.37 -2.55
CA GLU A 9 8.90 1.90 -1.21
C GLU A 9 8.30 3.29 -0.96
N SER A 10 8.33 4.17 -1.98
CA SER A 10 7.78 5.53 -1.85
C SER A 10 6.26 5.57 -1.69
N ASP A 11 5.53 4.47 -1.94
CA ASP A 11 4.08 4.41 -1.76
C ASP A 11 3.67 4.22 -0.29
N GLU A 12 4.59 3.82 0.59
CA GLU A 12 4.31 3.41 1.97
C GLU A 12 3.44 4.44 2.71
N ARG A 13 3.85 5.71 2.66
CA ARG A 13 3.13 6.78 3.36
C ARG A 13 1.73 6.99 2.81
N SER A 14 1.58 7.00 1.48
CA SER A 14 0.28 7.20 0.84
C SER A 14 -0.67 6.02 1.09
N VAL A 15 -0.15 4.79 1.13
CA VAL A 15 -0.93 3.60 1.48
C VAL A 15 -1.36 3.63 2.95
N TYR A 16 -0.47 4.01 3.86
CA TYR A 16 -0.82 4.18 5.29
C TYR A 16 -1.90 5.24 5.48
N ASP A 17 -1.72 6.42 4.88
CA ASP A 17 -2.68 7.52 4.98
C ASP A 17 -4.04 7.12 4.40
N LEU A 18 -4.06 6.38 3.29
CA LEU A 18 -5.29 5.81 2.72
C LEU A 18 -5.97 4.80 3.67
N ILE A 19 -5.23 3.84 4.22
CA ILE A 19 -5.78 2.83 5.14
C ILE A 19 -6.37 3.49 6.38
N THR A 20 -5.62 4.40 7.00
CA THR A 20 -6.07 5.09 8.23
C THR A 20 -7.27 5.99 7.97
N MET A 21 -7.31 6.65 6.80
CA MET A 21 -8.49 7.39 6.34
C MET A 21 -9.71 6.47 6.20
N LEU A 22 -9.57 5.32 5.54
CA LEU A 22 -10.67 4.36 5.32
C LEU A 22 -11.15 3.71 6.63
N MET A 23 -10.23 3.43 7.55
CA MET A 23 -10.54 2.84 8.86
C MET A 23 -11.14 3.86 9.84
N GLY A 24 -10.88 5.16 9.64
CA GLY A 24 -11.32 6.23 10.55
C GLY A 24 -10.50 6.31 11.85
N PHE A 25 -9.38 5.58 11.93
CA PHE A 25 -8.44 5.61 13.05
C PHE A 25 -7.03 5.23 12.59
N SER A 26 -6.03 5.64 13.37
CA SER A 26 -4.63 5.31 13.10
C SER A 26 -4.31 3.88 13.55
N ILE A 27 -3.52 3.18 12.74
CA ILE A 27 -2.85 1.94 13.13
C ILE A 27 -1.42 2.24 13.59
N ASP A 28 -0.78 1.31 14.27
CA ASP A 28 0.63 1.49 14.66
C ASP A 28 1.52 1.59 13.41
N TRP A 29 2.32 2.65 13.36
CA TRP A 29 3.18 2.93 12.20
C TRP A 29 4.26 1.87 12.02
N GLY A 30 4.89 1.41 13.11
CA GLY A 30 5.95 0.40 13.03
C GLY A 30 5.41 -0.95 12.54
N ALA A 31 4.30 -1.40 13.11
CA ALA A 31 3.63 -2.62 12.67
C ALA A 31 3.17 -2.56 11.21
N PHE A 32 2.68 -1.39 10.76
CA PHE A 32 2.36 -1.19 9.35
C PHE A 32 3.60 -1.28 8.46
N HIS A 33 4.67 -0.57 8.82
CA HIS A 33 5.95 -0.57 8.09
C HIS A 33 6.47 -2.00 7.89
N ASP A 34 6.50 -2.78 8.97
CA ASP A 34 6.99 -4.17 8.93
C ASP A 34 6.18 -5.04 7.95
N VAL A 35 4.85 -4.88 7.94
CA VAL A 35 3.96 -5.61 7.01
C VAL A 35 4.13 -5.13 5.58
N PHE A 36 4.20 -3.81 5.37
CA PHE A 36 4.38 -3.21 4.05
C PHE A 36 5.69 -3.67 3.42
N ALA A 37 6.80 -3.54 4.14
CA ALA A 37 8.12 -3.95 3.69
C ALA A 37 8.19 -5.45 3.41
N ARG A 38 7.58 -6.29 4.26
CA ARG A 38 7.52 -7.74 4.04
C ARG A 38 6.75 -8.09 2.77
N ASN A 39 5.60 -7.48 2.55
CA ASN A 39 4.78 -7.75 1.36
C ASN A 39 5.45 -7.27 0.08
N LEU A 40 6.11 -6.11 0.12
CA LEU A 40 6.81 -5.53 -1.03
C LEU A 40 7.97 -6.42 -1.53
N HIS A 41 8.67 -7.08 -0.62
CA HIS A 41 9.85 -7.91 -0.94
C HIS A 41 9.55 -9.41 -1.03
N SER A 42 8.29 -9.82 -0.90
CA SER A 42 7.90 -11.23 -0.93
C SER A 42 7.64 -11.70 -2.36
N GLU A 43 8.34 -12.74 -2.81
CA GLU A 43 8.08 -13.38 -4.11
C GLU A 43 6.68 -14.02 -4.18
N SER A 44 6.07 -14.31 -3.03
CA SER A 44 4.72 -14.88 -2.90
C SER A 44 3.63 -13.84 -2.67
N VAL A 45 3.94 -12.54 -2.79
CA VAL A 45 2.94 -11.47 -2.66
C VAL A 45 2.98 -10.54 -3.86
N LEU A 46 1.85 -10.47 -4.56
CA LEU A 46 1.60 -9.47 -5.58
C LEU A 46 1.05 -8.22 -4.91
N TYR A 47 1.89 -7.19 -4.79
CA TYR A 47 1.53 -5.95 -4.10
C TYR A 47 1.40 -4.77 -5.07
N TYR A 48 0.21 -4.19 -5.13
CA TYR A 48 -0.17 -3.21 -6.15
C TYR A 48 -0.80 -1.96 -5.54
N VAL A 49 -0.60 -0.83 -6.22
CA VAL A 49 -1.24 0.46 -5.94
C VAL A 49 -2.03 0.89 -7.17
N ALA A 50 -3.23 1.42 -6.93
CA ALA A 50 -3.99 2.16 -7.92
C ALA A 50 -3.70 3.64 -7.75
N GLU A 51 -3.22 4.28 -8.79
CA GLU A 51 -2.81 5.68 -8.80
C GLU A 51 -3.71 6.51 -9.71
N SER A 52 -4.11 7.70 -9.27
CA SER A 52 -4.77 8.72 -10.08
C SER A 52 -4.15 10.07 -9.78
N GLU A 53 -3.69 10.77 -10.82
CA GLU A 53 -3.08 12.11 -10.71
C GLU A 53 -1.88 12.16 -9.74
N GLY A 54 -1.06 11.11 -9.69
CA GLY A 54 0.09 11.01 -8.79
C GLY A 54 -0.25 10.65 -7.34
N VAL A 55 -1.53 10.37 -7.05
CA VAL A 55 -2.02 10.03 -5.71
C VAL A 55 -2.48 8.58 -5.67
N ALA A 56 -2.07 7.84 -4.64
CA ALA A 56 -2.60 6.51 -4.38
C ALA A 56 -4.09 6.61 -3.97
N VAL A 57 -4.96 6.03 -4.77
CA VAL A 57 -6.41 5.98 -4.54
C VAL A 57 -6.90 4.58 -4.17
N GLY A 58 -6.01 3.58 -4.23
CA GLY A 58 -6.28 2.20 -3.85
C GLY A 58 -5.00 1.41 -3.68
N PHE A 59 -5.08 0.30 -2.96
CA PHE A 59 -3.99 -0.68 -2.87
C PHE A 59 -4.59 -2.09 -2.77
N GLY A 60 -3.79 -3.10 -3.13
CA GLY A 60 -4.18 -4.49 -3.04
C GLY A 60 -2.98 -5.39 -2.83
N SER A 61 -3.19 -6.45 -2.04
CA SER A 61 -2.23 -7.55 -1.89
C SER A 61 -2.90 -8.85 -2.30
N LEU A 62 -2.21 -9.66 -3.09
CA LEU A 62 -2.62 -11.02 -3.42
C LEU A 62 -1.51 -11.97 -2.97
N HIS A 63 -1.85 -12.89 -2.07
CA HIS A 63 -0.93 -13.89 -1.53
C HIS A 63 -1.13 -15.19 -2.33
N ILE A 64 -0.03 -15.72 -2.90
CA ILE A 64 -0.03 -16.89 -3.79
C ILE A 64 0.77 -18.06 -3.20
#